data_AF-A0A7J9I325-F1
#
_entry.id   AF-A0A7J9I325-F1
#
_cell.length_a   1.000
_cell.length_b   1.000
_cell.length_c   1.000
_cell.angle_alpha   90.00
_cell.angle_beta   90.00
_cell.angle_gamma   90.00
#
_symmetry.space_group_name_H-M   'P 1'
#
loop_
_entity.id
_entity.type
_entity.pdbx_description
1 polymer ?
#
loop_
_entity_poly.entity_id
_entity_poly.type
_entity_poly.pdbx_seq_one_letter_code
_entity_poly.pdbx_strand_id
1 'polypeptide(L)'
;MKEEDVNRCQIQEWYPRFKLVSTRTFIHELPESFVQYLLDDSGPFLLPVSISNEDAFPNRIHNPEEEEDYQVSEGSGDEAEPSSPPSFPELELKIKESIETLGGAIFPKLNWSAPKDSAWISTSGTLRCTTFSEIALLLRSSDSLIHDLCHAYDSCSDKTMSRPPNFFLALRKWYPSFQPEMEFRCFVRGQKLVGISQREVTTFYPVLCEKKNDLEVLIEEFFNGIVRLKFESNDYTFD
;
A
#
# COMPACT_ATOMS: atom_id res chain seq x y z
N MET A 1 4.48 -18.63 12.76
CA MET A 1 4.40 -17.29 13.40
C MET A 1 3.31 -17.32 14.47
N LYS A 2 3.29 -16.39 15.42
CA LYS A 2 2.16 -16.19 16.32
C LYS A 2 1.23 -15.11 15.76
N GLU A 3 -0.08 -15.25 15.93
CA GLU A 3 -1.06 -14.25 15.46
C GLU A 3 -0.73 -12.84 16.00
N GLU A 4 -0.39 -12.78 17.28
CA GLU A 4 0.04 -11.56 17.97
C GLU A 4 1.26 -10.87 17.33
N ASP A 5 2.22 -11.64 16.79
CA ASP A 5 3.38 -11.06 16.09
C ASP A 5 2.96 -10.40 14.77
N VAL A 6 1.97 -10.98 14.07
CA VAL A 6 1.38 -10.37 12.87
C VAL A 6 0.65 -9.08 13.25
N ASN A 7 -0.14 -9.12 14.33
CA ASN A 7 -0.91 -7.98 14.79
C ASN A 7 -0.03 -6.77 15.14
N ARG A 8 1.08 -6.97 15.84
CA ARG A 8 2.04 -5.90 16.17
C ARG A 8 2.70 -5.26 14.95
N CYS A 9 2.77 -5.98 13.83
CA CYS A 9 3.34 -5.47 12.59
C CYS A 9 2.36 -4.61 11.77
N GLN A 10 1.11 -4.46 12.22
CA GLN A 10 0.14 -3.59 11.57
C GLN A 10 0.54 -2.12 11.73
N ILE A 11 0.37 -1.33 10.66
CA ILE A 11 0.81 0.07 10.62
C ILE A 11 0.17 0.93 11.69
N GLN A 12 -1.11 0.72 12.01
CA GLN A 12 -1.78 1.44 13.09
C GLN A 12 -1.22 1.13 14.49
N GLU A 13 -0.59 -0.03 14.67
CA GLU A 13 0.00 -0.44 15.95
C GLU A 13 1.39 0.15 16.15
N TRP A 14 2.29 0.01 15.16
CA TRP A 14 3.68 0.46 15.33
C TRP A 14 3.87 1.95 15.01
N TYR A 15 3.12 2.52 14.07
CA TYR A 15 3.35 3.90 13.61
C TYR A 15 3.21 4.94 14.73
N PRO A 16 2.22 4.90 15.65
CA PRO A 16 2.14 5.86 16.75
C PRO A 16 3.42 5.93 17.59
N ARG A 17 4.10 4.80 17.80
CA ARG A 17 5.33 4.70 18.59
C ARG A 17 6.55 5.24 17.86
N PHE A 18 6.60 5.07 16.54
CA PHE A 18 7.75 5.45 15.71
C PHE A 18 7.45 6.67 14.81
N LYS A 19 6.38 7.42 15.08
CA LYS A 19 5.91 8.54 14.27
C LYS A 19 6.99 9.59 13.97
N LEU A 20 7.85 9.88 14.95
CA LEU A 20 8.92 10.89 14.81
C LEU A 20 10.08 10.45 13.92
N VAL A 21 10.21 9.14 13.67
CA VAL A 21 11.30 8.56 12.88
C VAL A 21 10.80 7.82 11.64
N SER A 22 9.52 7.98 11.30
CA SER A 22 8.90 7.39 10.12
C SER A 22 8.35 8.49 9.20
N THR A 23 8.08 8.14 7.95
CA THR A 23 7.37 9.00 7.02
C THR A 23 6.04 9.46 7.62
N ARG A 24 5.78 10.77 7.53
CA ARG A 24 4.49 11.32 7.95
C ARG A 24 3.35 10.58 7.25
N THR A 25 2.47 10.01 8.05
CA THR A 25 1.39 9.11 7.63
C THR A 25 0.08 9.49 8.32
N PHE A 26 -1.02 9.48 7.58
CA PHE A 26 -2.39 9.43 8.11
C PHE A 26 -2.97 8.03 7.92
N ILE A 27 -3.76 7.58 8.89
CA ILE A 27 -4.31 6.23 8.91
C ILE A 27 -5.83 6.36 9.00
N HIS A 28 -6.53 5.70 8.08
CA HIS A 28 -7.99 5.69 8.00
C HIS A 28 -8.48 4.26 8.15
N GLU A 29 -9.40 4.02 9.07
CA GLU A 29 -10.13 2.76 9.10
C GLU A 29 -11.02 2.66 7.85
N LEU A 30 -10.93 1.53 7.15
CA LEU A 30 -11.68 1.29 5.93
C LEU A 30 -13.09 0.79 6.26
N PRO A 31 -14.14 1.34 5.63
CA PRO A 31 -15.46 0.77 5.76
C PRO A 31 -15.49 -0.62 5.11
N GLU A 32 -16.22 -1.56 5.73
CA GLU A 32 -16.31 -2.94 5.22
C GLU A 32 -16.86 -2.99 3.78
N SER A 33 -17.70 -2.04 3.38
CA SER A 33 -18.17 -1.92 1.99
C SER A 33 -17.04 -1.66 0.99
N PHE A 34 -16.01 -0.89 1.38
CA PHE A 34 -14.82 -0.68 0.54
C PHE A 34 -13.92 -1.91 0.54
N VAL A 35 -13.80 -2.61 1.68
CA VAL A 35 -13.07 -3.88 1.76
C VAL A 35 -13.71 -4.94 0.84
N GLN A 36 -15.04 -5.05 0.87
CA GLN A 36 -15.80 -5.93 -0.02
C GLN A 36 -15.60 -5.55 -1.48
N TYR A 37 -15.58 -4.26 -1.81
CA TYR A 37 -15.25 -3.78 -3.16
C TYR A 37 -13.85 -4.19 -3.62
N LEU A 38 -12.84 -4.12 -2.75
CA LEU A 38 -11.48 -4.56 -3.08
C LEU A 38 -11.39 -6.07 -3.32
N LEU A 39 -12.26 -6.85 -2.68
CA LEU A 39 -12.32 -8.31 -2.78
C LEU A 39 -13.25 -8.81 -3.90
N ASP A 40 -14.04 -7.92 -4.52
CA ASP A 40 -15.00 -8.30 -5.53
C ASP A 40 -14.31 -8.54 -6.89
N ASP A 41 -14.17 -9.82 -7.21
CA ASP A 41 -13.67 -10.34 -8.49
C ASP A 41 -14.80 -10.99 -9.32
N SER A 42 -16.06 -10.82 -8.91
CA SER A 42 -17.21 -11.48 -9.57
C SER A 42 -17.74 -10.71 -10.78
N GLY A 43 -17.43 -9.42 -10.86
CA GLY A 43 -17.92 -8.51 -11.90
C GLY A 43 -16.80 -7.77 -12.62
N PRO A 44 -17.15 -6.86 -13.55
CA PRO A 44 -16.17 -6.05 -14.26
C PRO A 44 -15.32 -5.20 -13.31
N PHE A 45 -14.09 -4.89 -13.74
CA PHE A 45 -13.23 -3.94 -13.05
C PHE A 45 -13.77 -2.52 -13.21
N LEU A 46 -14.48 -2.04 -12.19
CA LEU A 46 -15.07 -0.71 -12.11
C LEU A 46 -14.39 0.12 -11.03
N LEU A 47 -13.92 1.32 -11.38
CA LEU A 47 -13.44 2.27 -10.38
C LEU A 47 -14.62 2.96 -9.68
N PRO A 48 -14.47 3.39 -8.41
CA PRO A 48 -15.55 4.08 -7.73
C PRO A 48 -15.83 5.42 -8.39
N VAL A 49 -17.10 5.82 -8.45
CA VAL A 49 -17.49 7.15 -8.91
C VAL A 49 -17.00 8.18 -7.90
N SER A 50 -16.09 9.06 -8.36
CA SER A 50 -15.55 10.15 -7.56
C SER A 50 -16.57 11.28 -7.41
N ILE A 51 -16.76 11.77 -6.17
CA ILE A 51 -17.55 12.98 -5.91
C ILE A 51 -16.88 14.26 -6.44
N SER A 52 -15.58 14.20 -6.74
CA SER A 52 -14.81 15.30 -7.32
C SER A 52 -14.72 15.21 -8.85
N ASN A 53 -15.37 14.22 -9.47
CA ASN A 53 -15.26 13.90 -10.89
C ASN A 53 -13.80 13.66 -11.33
N GLU A 54 -12.99 13.09 -10.43
CA GLU A 54 -11.60 12.70 -10.67
C GLU A 54 -11.54 11.26 -11.20
N ASP A 55 -10.80 11.05 -12.29
CA ASP A 55 -10.51 9.73 -12.85
C ASP A 55 -9.04 9.36 -12.56
N ALA A 56 -8.79 8.07 -12.36
CA ALA A 56 -7.44 7.53 -12.23
C ALA A 56 -6.70 7.50 -13.57
N PHE A 57 -7.44 7.37 -14.67
CA PHE A 57 -6.90 7.40 -16.02
C PHE A 57 -7.00 8.82 -16.59
N PRO A 58 -6.02 9.25 -17.41
CA PRO A 58 -6.16 10.50 -18.15
C PRO A 58 -7.40 10.41 -19.03
N ASN A 59 -8.22 11.46 -19.02
CA ASN A 59 -9.32 11.60 -19.97
C ASN A 59 -8.76 11.33 -21.37
N ARG A 60 -9.26 10.28 -22.04
CA ARG A 60 -9.01 10.11 -23.47
C ARG A 60 -9.43 11.43 -24.13
N ILE A 61 -8.52 12.05 -24.89
CA ILE A 61 -8.88 13.16 -25.75
C ILE A 61 -10.05 12.64 -26.58
N HIS A 62 -11.24 13.17 -26.33
CA HIS A 62 -12.42 12.81 -27.10
C HIS A 62 -12.16 13.37 -28.50
N ASN A 63 -11.70 12.53 -29.42
CA ASN A 63 -11.52 12.89 -30.81
C ASN A 63 -12.89 12.64 -31.46
N PRO A 64 -13.70 13.67 -31.75
CA PRO A 64 -15.07 13.48 -32.23
C PRO A 64 -15.17 12.86 -33.64
N GLU A 65 -14.05 12.47 -34.24
CA GLU A 65 -13.95 11.95 -35.62
C GLU A 65 -13.73 10.43 -35.69
N GLU A 66 -13.65 9.70 -34.56
CA GLU A 66 -13.34 8.25 -34.53
C GLU A 66 -14.49 7.37 -33.98
N GLU A 67 -15.75 7.71 -34.25
CA GLU A 67 -16.91 6.89 -33.82
C GLU A 67 -17.26 5.72 -34.77
N GLU A 68 -16.53 5.48 -35.87
CA GLU A 68 -16.98 4.58 -36.94
C GLU A 68 -16.22 3.25 -37.12
N ASP A 69 -15.37 2.80 -36.20
CA ASP A 69 -14.74 1.48 -36.38
C ASP A 69 -14.86 0.55 -35.17
N TYR A 70 -15.48 -0.61 -35.44
CA TYR A 70 -15.74 -1.79 -34.59
C TYR A 70 -17.04 -1.84 -33.76
N GLN A 71 -18.19 -1.87 -34.46
CA GLN A 71 -19.37 -2.56 -33.93
C GLN A 71 -19.21 -4.08 -34.13
N VAL A 72 -18.74 -4.78 -33.11
CA VAL A 72 -18.88 -6.24 -33.03
C VAL A 72 -20.32 -6.54 -32.64
N SER A 73 -21.12 -7.09 -33.55
CA SER A 73 -22.48 -7.55 -33.28
C SER A 73 -22.43 -8.75 -32.33
N GLU A 74 -22.51 -8.52 -31.02
CA GLU A 74 -22.70 -9.60 -30.05
C GLU A 74 -24.14 -10.13 -30.13
N GLY A 75 -24.24 -11.44 -30.34
CA GLY A 75 -25.52 -12.14 -30.41
C GLY A 75 -26.20 -12.18 -29.06
N SER A 76 -27.49 -11.83 -29.06
CA SER A 76 -28.46 -11.95 -27.97
C SER A 76 -28.26 -13.19 -27.09
N GLY A 77 -27.64 -13.02 -25.93
CA GLY A 77 -27.62 -14.00 -24.84
C GLY A 77 -27.65 -13.27 -23.50
N ASP A 78 -28.77 -13.37 -22.78
CA ASP A 78 -29.03 -12.89 -21.40
C ASP A 78 -27.98 -11.93 -20.83
N GLU A 79 -28.06 -10.65 -21.20
CA GLU A 79 -27.24 -9.61 -20.58
C GLU A 79 -27.71 -9.38 -19.14
N ALA A 80 -26.88 -9.81 -18.19
CA ALA A 80 -26.98 -9.30 -16.83
C ALA A 80 -26.87 -7.77 -16.88
N GLU A 81 -27.81 -7.07 -16.23
CA GLU A 81 -27.80 -5.61 -16.10
C GLU A 81 -26.38 -5.12 -15.72
N PRO A 82 -25.81 -4.14 -16.43
CA PRO A 82 -24.47 -3.66 -16.13
C PRO A 82 -24.44 -3.13 -14.69
N SER A 83 -23.57 -3.71 -13.86
CA SER A 83 -23.44 -3.30 -12.47
C SER A 83 -22.99 -1.83 -12.41
N SER A 84 -23.72 -1.01 -11.66
CA SER A 84 -23.35 0.39 -11.47
C SER A 84 -22.05 0.49 -10.66
N PRO A 85 -21.11 1.38 -11.03
CA PRO A 85 -19.89 1.59 -10.25
C PRO A 85 -20.22 2.04 -8.82
N PRO A 86 -19.49 1.55 -7.81
CA PRO A 86 -19.73 1.91 -6.41
C PRO A 86 -19.29 3.36 -6.14
N SER A 87 -19.65 3.90 -4.96
CA SER A 87 -19.18 5.22 -4.52
C SER A 87 -18.93 5.22 -3.01
N PHE A 88 -17.91 5.96 -2.58
CA PHE A 88 -17.46 6.02 -1.18
C PHE A 88 -17.23 7.47 -0.73
N PRO A 89 -18.27 8.32 -0.73
CA PRO A 89 -18.13 9.78 -0.57
C PRO A 89 -17.45 10.19 0.75
N GLU A 90 -17.81 9.54 1.86
CA GLU A 90 -17.23 9.86 3.17
C GLU A 90 -15.75 9.49 3.27
N LEU A 91 -15.36 8.36 2.66
CA LEU A 91 -13.97 7.91 2.61
C LEU A 91 -13.15 8.81 1.69
N GLU A 92 -13.69 9.14 0.52
CA GLU A 92 -13.05 10.03 -0.45
C GLU A 92 -12.75 11.41 0.15
N LEU A 93 -13.69 12.02 0.89
CA LEU A 93 -13.47 13.31 1.56
C LEU A 93 -12.31 13.27 2.56
N LYS A 94 -12.27 12.24 3.43
CA LYS A 94 -11.19 12.08 4.43
C LYS A 94 -9.83 11.85 3.78
N ILE A 95 -9.81 11.10 2.69
CA ILE A 95 -8.59 10.83 1.92
C ILE A 95 -8.10 12.11 1.25
N LYS A 96 -9.00 12.87 0.63
CA LYS A 96 -8.67 14.14 -0.04
C LYS A 96 -8.02 15.14 0.93
N GLU A 97 -8.62 15.35 2.10
CA GLU A 97 -8.05 16.20 3.16
C GLU A 97 -6.65 15.73 3.59
N SER A 98 -6.46 14.42 3.68
CA SER A 98 -5.17 13.83 4.04
C SER A 98 -4.11 14.02 2.96
N ILE A 99 -4.48 13.87 1.69
CA ILE A 99 -3.58 14.11 0.54
C ILE A 99 -3.12 15.57 0.55
N GLU A 100 -4.04 16.52 0.68
CA GLU A 100 -3.73 17.95 0.77
C GLU A 100 -2.77 18.22 1.95
N THR A 101 -3.07 17.69 3.14
CA THR A 101 -2.25 17.88 4.34
C THR A 101 -0.86 17.24 4.24
N LEU A 102 -0.70 16.16 3.46
CA LEU A 102 0.58 15.50 3.22
C LEU A 102 1.41 16.20 2.13
N GLY A 103 0.85 17.19 1.43
CA GLY A 103 1.53 17.97 0.39
C GLY A 103 1.16 17.56 -1.03
N GLY A 104 -0.05 17.03 -1.23
CA GLY A 104 -0.65 16.77 -2.54
C GLY A 104 -0.25 15.46 -3.21
N ALA A 105 0.69 14.70 -2.64
CA ALA A 105 1.08 13.39 -3.16
C ALA A 105 1.38 12.41 -2.02
N ILE A 106 0.90 11.19 -2.18
CA ILE A 106 1.00 10.13 -1.17
C ILE A 106 1.44 8.80 -1.78
N PHE A 107 1.76 7.86 -0.90
CA PHE A 107 1.94 6.44 -1.15
C PHE A 107 0.93 5.67 -0.28
N PRO A 108 0.00 4.90 -0.86
CA PRO A 108 -1.00 4.15 -0.11
C PRO A 108 -0.47 2.76 0.27
N LYS A 109 -0.86 2.27 1.45
CA LYS A 109 -0.67 0.87 1.85
C LYS A 109 -1.75 0.43 2.84
N LEU A 110 -1.97 -0.88 2.96
CA LEU A 110 -2.85 -1.43 3.99
C LEU A 110 -2.07 -1.70 5.29
N ASN A 111 -2.68 -2.47 6.19
CA ASN A 111 -2.16 -2.81 7.50
C ASN A 111 -0.68 -3.24 7.44
N TRP A 112 -0.30 -4.11 6.49
CA TRP A 112 1.06 -4.64 6.39
C TRP A 112 1.72 -4.34 5.06
N SER A 113 1.02 -4.58 3.96
CA SER A 113 1.59 -4.61 2.62
C SER A 113 1.31 -3.32 1.87
N ALA A 114 2.26 -2.96 1.01
CA ALA A 114 2.08 -1.91 0.00
C ALA A 114 1.82 -2.55 -1.36
N PRO A 115 1.07 -1.90 -2.26
CA PRO A 115 0.64 -2.49 -3.52
C PRO A 115 1.73 -2.45 -4.60
N LYS A 116 2.96 -2.87 -4.26
CA LYS A 116 4.16 -2.73 -5.10
C LYS A 116 4.05 -3.50 -6.43
N ASP A 117 3.32 -4.59 -6.42
CA ASP A 117 2.98 -5.46 -7.56
C ASP A 117 1.96 -4.85 -8.52
N SER A 118 1.27 -3.77 -8.14
CA SER A 118 0.28 -3.08 -8.99
C SER A 118 0.81 -1.79 -9.64
N ALA A 119 2.10 -1.45 -9.46
CA ALA A 119 2.66 -0.21 -10.00
C ALA A 119 2.50 -0.09 -11.54
N TRP A 120 2.37 -1.22 -12.24
CA TRP A 120 2.19 -1.31 -13.69
C TRP A 120 0.86 -0.70 -14.19
N ILE A 121 -0.18 -0.65 -13.36
CA ILE A 121 -1.49 -0.11 -13.77
C ILE A 121 -1.56 1.42 -13.59
N SER A 122 -0.63 1.98 -12.81
CA SER A 122 -0.49 3.42 -12.63
C SER A 122 -0.07 4.10 -13.92
N THR A 123 -0.68 5.24 -14.24
CA THR A 123 -0.36 6.08 -15.40
C THR A 123 1.09 6.57 -15.39
N SER A 124 1.71 6.64 -14.21
CA SER A 124 3.09 7.05 -14.00
C SER A 124 4.08 5.89 -13.86
N GLY A 125 3.60 4.65 -13.81
CA GLY A 125 4.42 3.48 -13.45
C GLY A 125 4.95 3.54 -12.02
N THR A 126 4.37 4.36 -11.14
CA THR A 126 4.78 4.52 -9.74
C THR A 126 3.61 4.32 -8.78
N LEU A 127 3.93 4.15 -7.49
CA LEU A 127 2.95 4.04 -6.40
C LEU A 127 2.54 5.40 -5.83
N ARG A 128 2.84 6.49 -6.54
CA ARG A 128 2.43 7.85 -6.19
C ARG A 128 0.97 8.03 -6.56
N CYS A 129 0.16 8.45 -5.58
CA CYS A 129 -1.22 8.88 -5.81
C CYS A 129 -1.44 10.31 -5.36
N THR A 130 -2.42 10.94 -5.99
CA THR A 130 -2.90 12.31 -5.79
C THR A 130 -4.42 12.37 -5.68
N THR A 131 -5.14 11.33 -6.11
CA THR A 131 -6.59 11.22 -6.03
C THR A 131 -7.04 9.93 -5.34
N PHE A 132 -8.31 9.90 -4.90
CA PHE A 132 -8.92 8.67 -4.38
C PHE A 132 -9.02 7.58 -5.45
N SER A 133 -9.36 7.96 -6.68
CA SER A 133 -9.49 7.04 -7.81
C SER A 133 -8.17 6.31 -8.11
N GLU A 134 -7.03 7.01 -8.07
CA GLU A 134 -5.69 6.40 -8.22
C GLU A 134 -5.38 5.41 -7.09
N ILE A 135 -5.80 5.71 -5.87
CA ILE A 135 -5.65 4.79 -4.73
C ILE A 135 -6.51 3.55 -4.97
N ALA A 136 -7.80 3.70 -5.28
CA ALA A 136 -8.70 2.58 -5.52
C ALA A 136 -8.19 1.67 -6.65
N LEU A 137 -7.66 2.26 -7.73
CA LEU A 137 -7.04 1.55 -8.84
C LEU A 137 -5.87 0.66 -8.38
N LEU A 138 -4.88 1.24 -7.67
CA LEU A 138 -3.74 0.47 -7.17
C LEU A 138 -4.15 -0.61 -6.18
N LEU A 139 -5.03 -0.28 -5.23
CA LEU A 139 -5.41 -1.21 -4.19
C LEU A 139 -6.15 -2.43 -4.76
N ARG A 140 -7.06 -2.20 -5.72
CA ARG A 140 -7.84 -3.27 -6.35
C ARG A 140 -7.01 -4.16 -7.28
N SER A 141 -5.90 -3.66 -7.80
CA SER A 141 -5.02 -4.40 -8.73
C SER A 141 -3.81 -5.07 -8.05
N SER A 142 -3.82 -5.23 -6.73
CA SER A 142 -2.67 -5.74 -5.96
C SER A 142 -2.95 -7.08 -5.26
N ASP A 143 -2.26 -8.14 -5.70
CA ASP A 143 -2.30 -9.46 -5.07
C ASP A 143 -1.74 -9.43 -3.64
N SER A 144 -0.73 -8.59 -3.40
CA SER A 144 -0.13 -8.37 -2.09
C SER A 144 -1.17 -7.86 -1.08
N LEU A 145 -2.15 -7.08 -1.54
CA LEU A 145 -3.23 -6.62 -0.68
C LEU A 145 -4.35 -7.65 -0.53
N ILE A 146 -4.63 -8.46 -1.55
CA ILE A 146 -5.51 -9.63 -1.40
C ILE A 146 -4.97 -10.55 -0.30
N HIS A 147 -3.65 -10.74 -0.23
CA HIS A 147 -3.03 -11.47 0.89
C HIS A 147 -3.32 -10.82 2.24
N ASP A 148 -3.15 -9.50 2.39
CA ASP A 148 -3.50 -8.79 3.63
C ASP A 148 -4.99 -8.98 4.00
N LEU A 149 -5.88 -8.91 3.02
CA LEU A 149 -7.34 -8.94 3.23
C LEU A 149 -7.90 -10.34 3.50
N CYS A 150 -7.26 -11.40 3.00
CA CYS A 150 -7.79 -12.77 3.05
C CYS A 150 -6.91 -13.76 3.81
N HIS A 151 -5.60 -13.53 3.84
CA HIS A 151 -4.59 -14.55 4.18
C HIS A 151 -3.60 -14.12 5.26
N ALA A 152 -3.80 -12.95 5.90
CA ALA A 152 -2.87 -12.38 6.87
C ALA A 152 -2.43 -13.35 7.97
N TYR A 153 -3.32 -14.23 8.42
CA TYR A 153 -3.04 -15.17 9.52
C TYR A 153 -2.75 -16.61 9.05
N ASP A 154 -2.62 -16.87 7.76
CA ASP A 154 -2.50 -18.25 7.26
C ASP A 154 -1.23 -18.98 7.74
N SER A 155 -0.17 -18.23 8.03
CA SER A 155 1.09 -18.76 8.59
C SER A 155 1.14 -18.77 10.13
N CYS A 156 0.04 -18.41 10.80
CA CYS A 156 -0.04 -18.37 12.26
C CYS A 156 -0.44 -19.73 12.83
N SER A 157 0.38 -20.23 13.76
CA SER A 157 0.18 -21.56 14.38
C SER A 157 -1.02 -21.61 15.34
N ASP A 158 -1.44 -20.44 15.81
CA ASP A 158 -2.42 -20.21 16.88
C ASP A 158 -3.60 -19.35 16.41
N LYS A 159 -3.81 -19.29 15.09
CA LYS A 159 -4.85 -18.44 14.49
C LYS A 159 -6.25 -18.80 15.01
N THR A 160 -6.97 -17.80 15.49
CA THR A 160 -8.38 -17.94 15.89
C THR A 160 -9.35 -17.43 14.83
N MET A 161 -8.88 -16.49 14.00
CA MET A 161 -9.59 -15.92 12.87
C MET A 161 -8.79 -16.14 11.58
N SER A 162 -9.44 -15.99 10.41
CA SER A 162 -8.76 -16.02 9.12
C SER A 162 -8.08 -14.69 8.78
N ARG A 163 -8.68 -13.58 9.21
CA ARG A 163 -8.25 -12.21 8.92
C ARG A 163 -8.58 -11.26 10.09
N PRO A 164 -7.94 -10.08 10.21
CA PRO A 164 -8.33 -9.07 11.19
C PRO A 164 -9.78 -8.59 10.97
N PRO A 165 -10.45 -8.09 12.02
CA PRO A 165 -11.81 -7.55 11.90
C PRO A 165 -11.85 -6.20 11.16
N ASN A 166 -10.78 -5.40 11.27
CA ASN A 166 -10.70 -4.05 10.72
C ASN A 166 -9.46 -3.91 9.83
N PHE A 167 -9.62 -3.15 8.75
CA PHE A 167 -8.55 -2.80 7.83
C PHE A 167 -8.30 -1.30 7.83
N PHE A 168 -7.05 -0.92 7.59
CA PHE A 168 -6.61 0.46 7.67
C PHE A 168 -5.86 0.83 6.40
N LEU A 169 -6.25 1.96 5.81
CA LEU A 169 -5.52 2.62 4.74
C LEU A 169 -4.55 3.64 5.34
N ALA A 170 -3.27 3.37 5.20
CA ALA A 170 -2.21 4.31 5.55
C ALA A 170 -1.77 5.11 4.33
N LEU A 171 -1.99 6.42 4.39
CA LEU A 171 -1.52 7.40 3.41
C LEU A 171 -0.20 7.98 3.88
N ARG A 172 0.91 7.52 3.30
CA ARG A 172 2.26 8.00 3.63
C ARG A 172 2.61 9.15 2.70
N LYS A 173 3.23 10.22 3.21
CA LYS A 173 3.71 11.33 2.38
C LYS A 173 4.66 10.82 1.28
N TRP A 174 4.41 11.22 0.04
CA TRP A 174 5.31 10.94 -1.07
C TRP A 174 6.53 11.86 -1.02
N TYR A 175 7.73 11.28 -1.13
CA TYR A 175 8.99 12.02 -1.25
C TYR A 175 9.65 11.69 -2.59
N PRO A 176 9.67 12.62 -3.55
CA PRO A 176 10.31 12.40 -4.85
C PRO A 176 11.82 12.10 -4.75
N SER A 177 12.46 12.56 -3.69
CA SER A 177 13.89 12.37 -3.42
C SER A 177 14.21 11.02 -2.75
N PHE A 178 13.22 10.14 -2.61
CA PHE A 178 13.41 8.84 -1.99
C PHE A 178 14.26 7.95 -2.91
N GLN A 179 15.39 7.46 -2.41
CA GLN A 179 16.39 6.69 -3.16
C GLN A 179 16.24 5.20 -2.83
N PRO A 180 15.69 4.36 -3.74
CA PRO A 180 15.51 2.93 -3.49
C PRO A 180 16.80 2.21 -3.09
N GLU A 181 17.94 2.68 -3.60
CA GLU A 181 19.25 2.13 -3.30
C GLU A 181 19.68 2.33 -1.83
N MET A 182 19.09 3.31 -1.15
CA MET A 182 19.35 3.64 0.25
C MET A 182 18.32 3.03 1.21
N GLU A 183 17.47 2.11 0.75
CA GLU A 183 16.61 1.29 1.62
C GLU A 183 17.36 0.04 2.10
N PHE A 184 17.27 -0.24 3.40
CA PHE A 184 17.90 -1.40 4.03
C PHE A 184 16.90 -2.16 4.89
N ARG A 185 16.90 -3.48 4.75
CA ARG A 185 16.18 -4.38 5.65
C ARG A 185 17.10 -4.81 6.79
N CYS A 186 16.64 -4.61 8.00
CA CYS A 186 17.33 -4.94 9.23
C CYS A 186 16.64 -6.12 9.92
N PHE A 187 17.41 -7.15 10.28
CA PHE A 187 16.92 -8.38 10.89
C PHE A 187 17.25 -8.39 12.37
N VAL A 188 16.23 -8.51 13.23
CA VAL A 188 16.38 -8.50 14.69
C VAL A 188 15.96 -9.86 15.24
N ARG A 189 16.81 -10.43 16.10
CA ARG A 189 16.53 -11.68 16.82
C ARG A 189 16.97 -11.56 18.27
N GLY A 190 16.09 -11.87 19.21
CA GLY A 190 16.34 -11.75 20.64
C GLY A 190 16.80 -10.34 21.04
N GLN A 191 16.18 -9.31 20.45
CA GLN A 191 16.56 -7.89 20.65
C GLN A 191 18.01 -7.57 20.28
N LYS A 192 18.59 -8.30 19.32
CA LYS A 192 19.89 -8.03 18.72
C LYS A 192 19.75 -7.89 17.21
N LEU A 193 20.41 -6.90 16.64
CA LEU A 193 20.55 -6.78 15.19
C LEU A 193 21.49 -7.90 14.71
N VAL A 194 20.98 -8.79 13.87
CA VAL A 194 21.71 -9.98 13.38
C VAL A 194 22.05 -9.93 11.90
N GLY A 195 21.49 -8.96 11.16
CA GLY A 195 21.82 -8.76 9.76
C GLY A 195 21.22 -7.46 9.22
N ILE A 196 21.87 -6.95 8.18
CA ILE A 196 21.41 -5.82 7.37
C ILE A 196 21.60 -6.21 5.91
N SER A 197 20.61 -5.95 5.06
CA SER A 197 20.70 -6.13 3.61
C SER A 197 20.09 -4.96 2.87
N GLN A 198 20.61 -4.64 1.68
CA GLN A 198 19.93 -3.71 0.78
C GLN A 198 18.54 -4.26 0.43
N ARG A 199 17.52 -3.38 0.43
CA ARG A 199 16.13 -3.77 0.16
C ARG A 199 15.85 -3.91 -1.33
N GLU A 200 16.47 -3.06 -2.15
CA GLU A 200 16.49 -3.17 -3.60
C GLU A 200 17.60 -4.15 -4.02
N VAL A 201 17.22 -5.21 -4.74
CA VAL A 201 18.12 -6.34 -5.05
C VAL A 201 18.37 -6.54 -6.55
N THR A 202 17.71 -5.76 -7.40
CA THR A 202 17.80 -5.91 -8.87
C THR A 202 18.96 -5.14 -9.46
N THR A 203 19.47 -4.12 -8.76
CA THR A 203 20.53 -3.23 -9.26
C THR A 203 21.71 -3.22 -8.29
N PHE A 204 22.93 -3.33 -8.83
CA PHE A 204 24.16 -3.18 -8.05
C PHE A 204 24.61 -1.72 -8.01
N TYR A 205 24.89 -1.21 -6.82
CA TYR A 205 25.30 0.18 -6.59
C TYR A 205 26.71 0.23 -5.98
N PRO A 206 27.77 0.46 -6.79
CA PRO A 206 29.16 0.45 -6.31
C PRO A 206 29.43 1.42 -5.14
N VAL A 207 28.75 2.56 -5.13
CA VAL A 207 28.86 3.58 -4.07
C VAL A 207 28.48 3.06 -2.68
N LEU A 208 27.62 2.04 -2.60
CA LEU A 208 27.24 1.44 -1.32
C LEU A 208 28.35 0.59 -0.72
N CYS A 209 29.23 0.03 -1.56
CA CYS A 209 30.40 -0.69 -1.07
C CYS A 209 31.36 0.27 -0.34
N GLU A 210 31.51 1.49 -0.83
CA GLU A 210 32.34 2.53 -0.22
C GLU A 210 31.73 3.04 1.09
N LYS A 211 30.39 3.17 1.14
CA LYS A 211 29.65 3.67 2.31
C LYS A 211 29.28 2.60 3.33
N LYS A 212 29.64 1.34 3.11
CA LYS A 212 29.16 0.19 3.89
C LYS A 212 29.33 0.41 5.39
N ASN A 213 30.55 0.74 5.83
CA ASN A 213 30.86 0.87 7.25
C ASN A 213 30.09 2.03 7.90
N ASP A 214 29.97 3.16 7.20
CA ASP A 214 29.23 4.33 7.69
C ASP A 214 27.74 4.00 7.84
N LEU A 215 27.16 3.30 6.86
CA LEU A 215 25.76 2.86 6.90
C LEU A 215 25.51 1.85 8.02
N GLU A 216 26.42 0.90 8.22
CA GLU A 216 26.36 -0.08 9.30
C GLU A 216 26.31 0.62 10.67
N VAL A 217 27.22 1.58 10.91
CA VAL A 217 27.23 2.36 12.15
C VAL A 217 25.93 3.15 12.33
N LEU A 218 25.46 3.85 11.30
CA LEU A 218 24.22 4.64 11.37
C LEU A 218 22.99 3.78 11.69
N ILE A 219 22.89 2.60 11.07
CA ILE A 219 21.78 1.66 11.30
C ILE A 219 21.85 1.06 12.70
N GLU A 220 23.05 0.71 13.18
CA GLU A 220 23.26 0.21 14.54
C GLU A 220 22.91 1.25 15.60
N GLU A 221 23.33 2.50 15.41
CA GLU A 221 22.99 3.62 16.28
C GLU A 221 21.48 3.87 16.31
N PHE A 222 20.84 3.88 15.14
CA PHE A 222 19.39 4.00 15.03
C PHE A 222 18.67 2.84 15.74
N PHE A 223 19.08 1.60 15.50
CA PHE A 223 18.52 0.44 16.17
C PHE A 223 18.64 0.55 17.69
N ASN A 224 19.85 0.78 18.20
CA ASN A 224 20.10 0.79 19.65
C ASN A 224 19.46 1.99 20.36
N GLY A 225 19.41 3.17 19.74
CA GLY A 225 18.84 4.37 20.35
C GLY A 225 17.31 4.49 20.20
N ILE A 226 16.77 4.00 19.08
CA ILE A 226 15.39 4.27 18.69
C ILE A 226 14.50 3.03 18.73
N VAL A 227 14.93 1.90 18.17
CA VAL A 227 14.04 0.76 17.91
C VAL A 227 14.08 -0.28 19.03
N ARG A 228 15.29 -0.63 19.47
CA ARG A 228 15.55 -1.71 20.44
C ARG A 228 14.79 -1.48 21.74
N LEU A 229 14.15 -2.53 22.25
CA LEU A 229 13.28 -2.52 23.44
C LEU A 229 12.00 -1.66 23.34
N LYS A 230 11.76 -0.96 22.21
CA LYS A 230 10.52 -0.18 22.01
C LYS A 230 9.49 -0.91 21.17
N PHE A 231 9.91 -1.81 20.26
CA PHE A 231 9.00 -2.74 19.62
C PHE A 231 8.67 -3.92 20.54
N GLU A 232 7.42 -4.39 20.51
CA GLU A 232 6.89 -5.36 21.48
C GLU A 232 7.36 -6.80 21.26
N SER A 233 7.76 -7.15 20.04
CA SER A 233 8.32 -8.47 19.74
C SER A 233 9.84 -8.48 19.88
N ASN A 234 10.39 -9.64 20.24
CA ASN A 234 11.83 -9.84 20.37
C ASN A 234 12.53 -10.15 19.04
N ASP A 235 11.76 -10.69 18.08
CA ASP A 235 12.20 -11.10 16.76
C ASP A 235 11.33 -10.36 15.73
N TYR A 236 11.94 -9.59 14.84
CA TYR A 236 11.24 -8.79 13.83
C TYR A 236 12.20 -8.30 12.75
N THR A 237 11.64 -7.72 11.69
CA THR A 237 12.39 -6.95 10.70
C THR A 237 11.88 -5.52 10.67
N PHE A 238 12.77 -4.57 10.45
CA PHE A 238 12.39 -3.19 10.13
C PHE A 238 13.12 -2.77 8.86
N ASP A 239 12.46 -1.90 8.09
CA ASP A 239 12.97 -1.26 6.88
C ASP A 239 13.07 0.25 7.15
#